data_AF-A0AAQ4DJC1-F1
#
_entry.id   AF-A0AAQ4DJC1-F1
#
_cell.length_a   1.000
_cell.length_b   1.000
_cell.length_c   1.000
_cell.angle_alpha   90.00
_cell.angle_beta   90.00
_cell.angle_gamma   90.00
#
_symmetry.space_group_name_H-M   'P 1'
#
loop_
_entity.id
_entity.type
_entity.pdbx_description
1 polymer ?
#
loop_
_entity_poly.entity_id
_entity_poly.type
_entity_poly.pdbx_seq_one_letter_code
_entity_poly.pdbx_strand_id
1 'polypeptide(L)'
;MDMEYQHHPVAPVTLLQTFRLHRWSSVSGALVHGLADNFQGVFTVQAICHCGVFGMPFTDAYEFPSDSDLNVEEVNISTPALRAGAYHFGKYCDEQSKEFMLCRREESDPRKCLAEGREVTKCALDFFRKVKKACRQQFDDYAHCLEWSSSEMEYRHCRKTQAALDGCMLDQLGIERPHLGYFSMPRIHHTERPRPEKGYRDDYPQTPKLEDDFPRQPAKYFTRSAWNS
;
A
#
# COMPACT_ATOMS: atom_id res chain seq x y z
N MET A 1 -39.59 -24.14 3.25
CA MET A 1 -38.60 -25.11 3.77
C MET A 1 -37.62 -24.28 4.55
N ASP A 2 -38.09 -23.89 5.72
CA ASP A 2 -37.53 -22.85 6.57
C ASP A 2 -36.73 -23.58 7.65
N MET A 3 -35.43 -23.32 7.69
CA MET A 3 -34.53 -23.93 8.66
C MET A 3 -34.18 -22.89 9.71
N GLU A 4 -34.95 -22.93 10.79
CA GLU A 4 -34.76 -22.21 12.04
C GLU A 4 -33.76 -23.02 12.88
N TYR A 5 -32.65 -22.41 13.32
CA TYR A 5 -31.70 -23.05 14.23
C TYR A 5 -31.56 -22.19 15.50
N GLN A 6 -32.07 -22.73 16.60
CA GLN A 6 -32.12 -22.11 17.93
C GLN A 6 -30.80 -22.25 18.69
N HIS A 7 -30.48 -21.23 19.49
CA HIS A 7 -29.43 -21.23 20.51
C HIS A 7 -29.85 -21.99 21.78
N HIS A 8 -28.86 -22.46 22.57
CA HIS A 8 -28.71 -22.46 24.06
C HIS A 8 -27.83 -23.66 24.55
N PRO A 9 -27.41 -23.78 25.85
CA PRO A 9 -26.06 -23.39 26.33
C PRO A 9 -25.35 -24.49 27.17
N VAL A 10 -24.01 -24.48 27.32
CA VAL A 10 -23.38 -25.26 28.43
C VAL A 10 -22.03 -24.69 28.88
N ALA A 11 -21.87 -24.57 30.19
CA ALA A 11 -20.61 -24.41 30.94
C ALA A 11 -20.55 -25.52 32.02
N PRO A 12 -19.52 -25.61 32.88
CA PRO A 12 -18.09 -25.82 32.65
C PRO A 12 -17.61 -27.16 33.28
N VAL A 13 -16.44 -27.68 32.88
CA VAL A 13 -15.83 -28.85 33.53
C VAL A 13 -14.54 -28.45 34.24
N THR A 14 -14.55 -28.66 35.55
CA THR A 14 -13.43 -28.61 36.50
C THR A 14 -12.46 -29.75 36.27
N LEU A 15 -11.15 -29.48 36.21
CA LEU A 15 -10.10 -30.48 36.40
C LEU A 15 -9.02 -29.91 37.32
N LEU A 16 -8.94 -30.53 38.50
CA LEU A 16 -7.93 -30.34 39.53
C LEU A 16 -6.58 -30.88 39.05
N GLN A 17 -5.53 -30.08 39.08
CA GLN A 17 -4.18 -30.60 39.29
C GLN A 17 -3.34 -29.58 40.07
N THR A 18 -2.94 -30.03 41.25
CA THR A 18 -2.14 -29.34 42.26
C THR A 18 -0.71 -29.14 41.80
N PHE A 19 -0.19 -27.91 41.86
CA PHE A 19 1.23 -27.66 42.08
C PHE A 19 1.44 -26.60 43.16
N ARG A 20 2.45 -26.88 43.98
CA ARG A 20 2.68 -26.44 45.34
C ARG A 20 3.32 -25.04 45.35
N LEU A 21 2.62 -24.05 45.89
CA LEU A 21 3.16 -22.71 46.15
C LEU A 21 4.08 -22.74 47.36
N HIS A 22 5.36 -22.40 47.17
CA HIS A 22 6.20 -21.88 48.25
C HIS A 22 6.18 -20.35 48.22
N ARG A 23 5.61 -19.83 49.30
CA ARG A 23 5.55 -18.46 49.82
C ARG A 23 6.95 -17.79 49.82
N TRP A 24 7.01 -16.47 49.60
CA TRP A 24 7.49 -15.47 50.57
C TRP A 24 7.34 -14.02 50.05
N SER A 25 6.33 -13.35 50.63
CA SER A 25 6.25 -11.96 51.12
C SER A 25 7.45 -11.01 50.96
N SER A 26 7.19 -9.78 50.47
CA SER A 26 7.34 -8.48 51.18
C SER A 26 7.12 -7.35 50.16
N VAL A 27 5.98 -6.63 50.11
CA VAL A 27 5.56 -5.47 50.92
C VAL A 27 6.52 -4.27 50.88
N SER A 28 5.93 -3.14 50.49
CA SER A 28 6.28 -1.72 50.67
C SER A 28 7.19 -1.05 49.64
N GLY A 29 6.56 -0.16 48.87
CA GLY A 29 7.24 0.99 48.28
C GLY A 29 7.44 2.11 49.31
N ALA A 30 8.41 2.98 49.04
CA ALA A 30 8.38 4.42 49.32
C ALA A 30 9.63 5.09 48.73
N LEU A 31 9.37 6.16 47.99
CA LEU A 31 10.14 7.41 47.84
C LEU A 31 11.66 7.42 47.56
N VAL A 32 11.97 7.95 46.37
CA VAL A 32 12.97 8.99 46.02
C VAL A 32 14.05 9.36 47.05
N HIS A 33 15.31 9.41 46.60
CA HIS A 33 16.21 10.58 46.71
C HIS A 33 17.46 10.33 45.84
N GLY A 34 17.91 11.34 45.09
CA GLY A 34 18.97 11.24 44.07
C GLY A 34 20.41 11.52 44.58
N LEU A 35 21.29 11.79 43.60
CA LEU A 35 22.74 12.09 43.66
C LEU A 35 23.59 10.83 43.86
N ALA A 36 24.77 10.63 43.27
CA ALA A 36 25.54 11.20 42.17
C ALA A 36 26.72 10.20 42.00
N ASP A 37 27.56 10.43 40.99
CA ASP A 37 28.96 9.97 40.91
C ASP A 37 29.26 8.53 40.46
N ASN A 38 29.43 8.38 39.15
CA ASN A 38 30.75 8.25 38.51
C ASN A 38 31.79 7.38 39.26
N PHE A 39 32.04 6.15 38.81
CA PHE A 39 33.40 5.58 38.74
C PHE A 39 33.45 4.33 37.86
N GLN A 40 34.56 4.22 37.13
CA GLN A 40 34.86 3.24 36.10
C GLN A 40 34.86 1.77 36.59
N GLY A 41 34.43 0.87 35.69
CA GLY A 41 35.23 -0.31 35.36
C GLY A 41 34.57 -1.69 35.43
N VAL A 42 34.88 -2.46 34.38
CA VAL A 42 34.84 -3.92 34.23
C VAL A 42 33.59 -4.53 33.58
N PHE A 43 33.86 -5.02 32.37
CA PHE A 43 33.05 -5.82 31.47
C PHE A 43 32.23 -6.91 32.18
N THR A 44 30.91 -6.85 32.03
CA THR A 44 30.08 -8.04 31.96
C THR A 44 29.33 -8.01 30.64
N VAL A 45 29.50 -9.06 29.85
CA VAL A 45 28.82 -9.32 28.58
C VAL A 45 27.32 -9.11 28.79
N GLN A 46 26.83 -7.94 28.43
CA GLN A 46 25.41 -7.69 28.38
C GLN A 46 24.90 -8.54 27.24
N ALA A 47 24.13 -9.58 27.58
CA ALA A 47 23.29 -10.26 26.64
C ALA A 47 22.41 -9.18 25.99
N ILE A 48 22.83 -8.70 24.81
CA ILE A 48 21.96 -7.97 23.93
C ILE A 48 20.96 -9.03 23.46
N CYS A 49 19.90 -9.18 24.25
CA CYS A 49 18.64 -9.68 23.74
C CYS A 49 18.22 -8.64 22.70
N HIS A 50 18.70 -8.82 21.46
CA HIS A 50 18.04 -8.26 20.29
C HIS A 50 16.70 -8.99 20.17
N CYS A 51 15.77 -8.69 21.10
CA CYS A 51 14.37 -8.67 20.75
C CYS A 51 14.31 -7.65 19.61
N GLY A 52 14.21 -8.15 18.38
CA GLY A 52 13.95 -7.34 17.21
C GLY A 52 12.67 -6.57 17.45
N VAL A 53 12.80 -5.38 18.02
CA VAL A 53 11.81 -4.33 17.91
C VAL A 53 11.85 -3.98 16.43
N PHE A 54 10.94 -4.56 15.65
CA PHE A 54 10.48 -3.88 14.44
C PHE A 54 9.96 -2.53 14.93
N GLY A 55 10.83 -1.51 14.91
CA GLY A 55 10.48 -0.16 15.30
C GLY A 55 9.30 0.27 14.46
N MET A 56 8.23 0.73 15.12
CA MET A 56 7.16 1.41 14.41
C MET A 56 7.82 2.54 13.59
N PRO A 57 7.60 2.62 12.27
CA PRO A 57 8.33 3.53 11.39
C PRO A 57 7.94 5.01 11.58
N PHE A 58 7.19 5.32 12.64
CA PHE A 58 6.60 6.61 12.90
C PHE A 58 7.16 7.18 14.20
N THR A 59 7.56 8.45 14.13
CA THR A 59 7.95 9.23 15.30
C THR A 59 6.71 9.82 15.97
N ASP A 60 6.80 10.19 17.24
CA ASP A 60 5.69 10.81 18.00
C ASP A 60 5.16 12.12 17.37
N ALA A 61 5.95 12.74 16.49
CA ALA A 61 5.60 13.96 15.76
C ALA A 61 4.79 13.72 14.47
N TYR A 62 4.50 12.46 14.11
CA TYR A 62 3.75 12.16 12.89
C TYR A 62 2.24 12.34 13.11
N GLU A 63 1.63 13.29 12.39
CA GLU A 63 0.19 13.57 12.48
C GLU A 63 -0.65 12.59 11.62
N PHE A 64 -1.25 11.59 12.24
CA PHE A 64 -2.21 10.74 11.53
C PHE A 64 -3.53 11.49 11.25
N PRO A 65 -4.18 11.24 10.11
CA PRO A 65 -5.52 11.76 9.84
C PRO A 65 -6.52 11.16 10.84
N SER A 66 -7.65 11.84 11.04
CA SER A 66 -8.69 11.36 11.95
C SER A 66 -9.38 10.10 11.40
N ASP A 67 -9.89 9.23 12.28
CA ASP A 67 -10.61 8.01 11.85
C ASP A 67 -11.86 8.32 11.01
N SER A 68 -12.48 9.48 11.21
CA SER A 68 -13.62 9.93 10.40
C SER A 68 -13.24 10.20 8.94
N ASP A 69 -12.00 10.63 8.66
CA ASP A 69 -11.55 10.93 7.29
C ASP A 69 -11.28 9.65 6.48
N LEU A 70 -11.01 8.54 7.19
CA LEU A 70 -10.70 7.22 6.64
C LEU A 70 -11.95 6.35 6.47
N ASN A 71 -13.08 6.74 7.04
CA ASN A 71 -14.31 5.97 6.95
C ASN A 71 -14.98 6.16 5.58
N VAL A 72 -14.75 5.21 4.68
CA VAL A 72 -15.28 5.19 3.30
C VAL A 72 -15.99 3.85 3.07
N GLU A 73 -17.03 3.85 2.25
CA GLU A 73 -17.66 2.58 1.84
C GLU A 73 -16.65 1.75 1.03
N GLU A 74 -16.31 0.57 1.55
CA GLU A 74 -15.32 -0.32 0.93
C GLU A 74 -15.91 -1.18 -0.19
N VAL A 75 -15.08 -1.50 -1.19
CA VAL A 75 -15.47 -2.40 -2.27
C VAL A 75 -15.29 -3.86 -1.83
N ASN A 76 -16.34 -4.45 -1.27
CA ASN A 76 -16.36 -5.79 -0.69
C ASN A 76 -16.55 -6.92 -1.73
N ILE A 77 -15.62 -7.05 -2.68
CA ILE A 77 -15.66 -8.09 -3.71
C ILE A 77 -14.37 -8.92 -3.72
N SER A 78 -14.47 -10.15 -4.21
CA SER A 78 -13.33 -11.07 -4.28
C SER A 78 -12.37 -10.70 -5.41
N THR A 79 -11.10 -11.10 -5.28
CA THR A 79 -10.06 -10.93 -6.30
C THR A 79 -10.48 -11.40 -7.71
N PRO A 80 -11.09 -12.58 -7.93
CA PRO A 80 -11.51 -12.99 -9.26
C PRO A 80 -12.59 -12.07 -9.85
N ALA A 81 -13.48 -11.52 -9.03
CA ALA A 81 -14.49 -10.54 -9.47
C ALA A 81 -13.84 -9.19 -9.86
N LEU A 82 -12.89 -8.68 -9.06
CA LEU A 82 -12.12 -7.49 -9.42
C LEU A 82 -11.38 -7.69 -10.75
N ARG A 83 -10.76 -8.86 -10.91
CA ARG A 83 -10.00 -9.20 -12.10
C ARG A 83 -10.88 -9.37 -13.34
N ALA A 84 -12.07 -9.93 -13.18
CA ALA A 84 -13.09 -10.03 -14.23
C ALA A 84 -13.52 -8.64 -14.74
N GLY A 85 -13.74 -7.69 -13.82
CA GLY A 85 -14.16 -6.33 -14.15
C GLY A 85 -13.03 -5.38 -14.57
N ALA A 86 -11.76 -5.75 -14.42
CA ALA A 86 -10.63 -4.82 -14.45
C ALA A 86 -10.54 -3.95 -15.72
N TYR A 87 -10.76 -4.52 -16.91
CA TYR A 87 -10.65 -3.77 -18.17
C TYR A 87 -11.78 -2.74 -18.33
N HIS A 88 -13.01 -3.12 -17.97
CA HIS A 88 -14.19 -2.26 -18.08
C HIS A 88 -14.18 -1.19 -16.98
N PHE A 89 -13.87 -1.60 -15.75
CA PHE A 89 -13.67 -0.70 -14.61
C PHE A 89 -12.58 0.33 -14.90
N GLY A 90 -11.42 -0.10 -15.40
CA GLY A 90 -10.32 0.79 -15.72
C GLY A 90 -10.65 1.81 -16.82
N LYS A 91 -11.51 1.46 -17.79
CA LYS A 91 -11.99 2.41 -18.81
C LYS A 91 -13.03 3.38 -18.25
N TYR A 92 -13.93 2.89 -17.39
CA TYR A 92 -15.01 3.69 -16.81
C TYR A 92 -14.52 4.69 -15.74
N CYS A 93 -13.61 4.27 -14.86
CA CYS A 93 -13.05 5.09 -13.77
C CYS A 93 -11.65 5.65 -14.09
N ASP A 94 -11.33 5.79 -15.38
CA ASP A 94 -10.00 6.14 -15.86
C ASP A 94 -9.55 7.55 -15.42
N GLU A 95 -10.49 8.50 -15.37
CA GLU A 95 -10.21 9.90 -14.98
C GLU A 95 -9.88 10.00 -13.49
N GLN A 96 -10.77 9.50 -12.63
CA GLN A 96 -10.60 9.51 -11.17
C GLN A 96 -9.35 8.73 -10.75
N SER A 97 -9.09 7.59 -11.38
CA SER A 97 -7.91 6.77 -11.08
C SER A 97 -6.60 7.49 -11.45
N LYS A 98 -6.60 8.25 -12.54
CA LYS A 98 -5.41 9.03 -12.93
C LYS A 98 -5.16 10.20 -12.01
N GLU A 99 -6.21 10.88 -11.54
CA GLU A 99 -6.05 11.98 -10.59
C GLU A 99 -5.38 11.48 -9.31
N PHE A 100 -5.88 10.38 -8.76
CA PHE A 100 -5.29 9.74 -7.59
C PHE A 100 -3.82 9.32 -7.82
N MET A 101 -3.52 8.70 -8.96
CA MET A 101 -2.16 8.25 -9.27
C MET A 101 -1.20 9.42 -9.52
N LEU A 102 -1.67 10.53 -10.09
CA LEU A 102 -0.88 11.75 -10.28
C LEU A 102 -0.62 12.44 -8.94
N CYS A 103 -1.65 12.57 -8.08
CA CYS A 103 -1.49 13.11 -6.73
C CYS A 103 -0.47 12.31 -5.93
N ARG A 104 -0.62 10.98 -5.90
CA ARG A 104 0.31 10.09 -5.19
C ARG A 104 1.74 10.23 -5.70
N ARG A 105 1.93 10.43 -7.00
CA ARG A 105 3.25 10.53 -7.63
C ARG A 105 3.90 11.90 -7.41
N GLU A 106 3.12 12.97 -7.36
CA GLU A 106 3.64 14.33 -7.15
C GLU A 106 3.89 14.63 -5.69
N GLU A 107 2.94 14.31 -4.80
CA GLU A 107 3.02 14.66 -3.38
C GLU A 107 3.84 13.67 -2.55
N SER A 108 3.92 12.41 -2.99
CA SER A 108 4.57 11.30 -2.25
C SER A 108 3.99 11.01 -0.83
N ASP A 109 3.08 11.85 -0.33
CA ASP A 109 2.37 11.70 0.94
C ASP A 109 0.95 11.15 0.73
N PRO A 110 0.57 10.00 1.30
CA PRO A 110 -0.75 9.42 1.10
C PRO A 110 -1.89 10.22 1.75
N ARG A 111 -1.60 11.02 2.78
CA ARG A 111 -2.59 11.79 3.55
C ARG A 111 -3.25 12.90 2.73
N LYS A 112 -2.50 13.52 1.82
CA LYS A 112 -2.99 14.60 0.96
C LYS A 112 -3.95 14.10 -0.12
N CYS A 113 -3.78 12.84 -0.55
CA CYS A 113 -4.52 12.25 -1.66
C CYS A 113 -5.75 11.42 -1.24
N LEU A 114 -6.26 11.62 -0.01
CA LEU A 114 -7.39 10.86 0.52
C LEU A 114 -8.71 11.23 -0.17
N ALA A 115 -8.86 12.49 -0.59
CA ALA A 115 -10.08 12.95 -1.26
C ALA A 115 -10.26 12.26 -2.63
N GLU A 116 -9.20 12.22 -3.42
CA GLU A 116 -9.11 11.57 -4.72
C GLU A 116 -9.29 10.06 -4.57
N GLY A 117 -8.71 9.46 -3.53
CA GLY A 117 -8.91 8.05 -3.19
C GLY A 117 -10.38 7.72 -2.94
N ARG A 118 -11.11 8.59 -2.23
CA ARG A 118 -12.56 8.43 -2.02
C ARG A 118 -13.35 8.47 -3.32
N GLU A 119 -12.98 9.34 -4.25
CA GLU A 119 -13.65 9.43 -5.55
C GLU A 119 -13.41 8.18 -6.42
N VAL A 120 -12.21 7.58 -6.37
CA VAL A 120 -11.94 6.30 -7.03
C VAL A 120 -12.82 5.18 -6.46
N THR A 121 -12.93 5.10 -5.13
CA THR A 121 -13.76 4.09 -4.46
C THR A 121 -15.25 4.28 -4.77
N LYS A 122 -15.75 5.52 -4.76
CA LYS A 122 -17.12 5.85 -5.18
C LYS A 122 -17.39 5.42 -6.62
N CYS A 123 -16.48 5.72 -7.54
CA CYS A 123 -16.60 5.33 -8.94
C CYS A 123 -16.63 3.79 -9.10
N ALA A 124 -15.81 3.07 -8.33
CA ALA A 124 -15.81 1.61 -8.32
C ALA A 124 -17.15 1.03 -7.84
N LEU A 125 -17.70 1.55 -6.74
CA LEU A 125 -19.00 1.12 -6.24
C LEU A 125 -20.12 1.37 -7.25
N ASP A 126 -20.14 2.55 -7.88
CA ASP A 126 -21.13 2.87 -8.90
C ASP A 126 -21.02 1.97 -10.13
N PHE A 127 -19.80 1.66 -10.57
CA PHE A 127 -19.55 0.70 -11.64
C PHE A 127 -20.10 -0.69 -11.28
N PHE A 128 -19.73 -1.24 -10.13
CA PHE A 128 -20.18 -2.59 -9.75
C PHE A 128 -21.68 -2.65 -9.45
N ARG A 129 -22.29 -1.56 -8.96
CA ARG A 129 -23.75 -1.44 -8.83
C ARG A 129 -24.44 -1.48 -10.19
N LYS A 130 -23.89 -0.83 -11.22
CA LYS A 130 -24.41 -0.88 -12.60
C LYS A 130 -24.26 -2.28 -13.21
N VAL A 131 -23.08 -2.89 -13.11
CA VAL A 131 -22.82 -4.24 -13.60
C VAL A 131 -23.74 -5.26 -12.94
N LYS A 132 -23.97 -5.15 -11.63
CA LYS A 132 -24.89 -6.03 -10.88
C LYS A 132 -26.34 -5.89 -11.33
N LYS A 133 -26.78 -4.71 -11.80
CA LYS A 133 -28.14 -4.50 -12.31
C LYS A 133 -28.32 -4.99 -13.75
N ALA A 134 -27.26 -4.87 -14.55
CA ALA A 134 -27.27 -5.09 -15.98
C ALA A 134 -26.86 -6.54 -16.36
N CYS A 135 -25.62 -6.91 -16.05
CA CYS A 135 -24.94 -8.10 -16.58
C CYS A 135 -24.49 -9.07 -15.48
N ARG A 136 -25.29 -9.25 -14.43
CA ARG A 136 -24.88 -10.02 -13.24
C ARG A 136 -24.49 -11.45 -13.55
N GLN A 137 -25.28 -12.14 -14.36
CA GLN A 137 -25.08 -13.55 -14.66
C GLN A 137 -23.78 -13.79 -15.43
N GLN A 138 -23.56 -13.03 -16.51
CA GLN A 138 -22.36 -13.13 -17.34
C GLN A 138 -21.10 -12.75 -16.55
N PHE A 139 -21.22 -11.78 -15.64
CA PHE A 139 -20.13 -11.37 -14.78
C PHE A 139 -19.75 -12.46 -13.76
N ASP A 140 -20.73 -13.06 -13.09
CA ASP A 140 -20.50 -14.13 -12.13
C ASP A 140 -19.93 -15.39 -12.82
N ASP A 141 -20.42 -15.76 -14.00
CA ASP A 141 -19.88 -16.86 -14.81
C ASP A 141 -18.41 -16.63 -15.21
N TYR A 142 -18.05 -15.40 -15.54
CA TYR A 142 -16.68 -15.03 -15.88
C TYR A 142 -15.76 -15.05 -14.65
N ALA A 143 -16.20 -14.48 -13.54
CA ALA A 143 -15.46 -14.50 -12.28
C ALA A 143 -15.23 -15.94 -11.79
N HIS A 144 -16.26 -16.79 -11.85
CA HIS A 144 -16.17 -18.20 -11.48
C HIS A 144 -15.17 -18.96 -12.37
N CYS A 145 -15.18 -18.71 -13.68
CA CYS A 145 -14.19 -19.31 -14.57
C CYS A 145 -12.76 -18.88 -14.20
N LEU A 146 -12.53 -17.59 -13.88
CA LEU A 146 -11.20 -17.10 -13.49
C LEU A 146 -10.72 -17.73 -12.18
N GLU A 147 -11.63 -17.95 -11.23
CA GLU A 147 -11.32 -18.58 -9.94
C GLU A 147 -10.90 -20.04 -10.08
N TRP A 148 -11.58 -20.83 -10.92
CA TRP A 148 -11.36 -22.28 -10.99
C TRP A 148 -10.46 -22.76 -12.13
N SER A 149 -10.20 -21.93 -13.14
CA SER A 149 -9.43 -22.37 -14.32
C SER A 149 -7.92 -22.47 -14.10
N SER A 150 -7.35 -21.66 -13.20
CA SER A 150 -5.91 -21.65 -12.92
C SER A 150 -5.61 -20.98 -11.59
N SER A 151 -4.51 -21.39 -10.94
CA SER A 151 -4.05 -20.79 -9.68
C SER A 151 -3.71 -19.30 -9.81
N GLU A 152 -3.30 -18.85 -11.00
CA GLU A 152 -2.93 -17.46 -11.29
C GLU A 152 -4.06 -16.63 -11.92
N MET A 153 -5.27 -17.19 -12.04
CA MET A 153 -6.44 -16.55 -12.67
C MET A 153 -6.13 -16.01 -14.08
N GLU A 154 -5.56 -16.86 -14.94
CA GLU A 154 -5.17 -16.51 -16.30
C GLU A 154 -6.38 -16.32 -17.23
N TYR A 155 -6.44 -15.18 -17.93
CA TYR A 155 -7.53 -14.86 -18.84
C TYR A 155 -7.67 -15.79 -20.06
N ARG A 156 -6.62 -16.56 -20.40
CA ARG A 156 -6.60 -17.39 -21.63
C ARG A 156 -7.61 -18.53 -21.60
N HIS A 157 -7.93 -19.06 -20.42
CA HIS A 157 -8.84 -20.21 -20.27
C HIS A 157 -10.32 -19.80 -20.34
N CYS A 158 -10.62 -18.53 -20.09
CA CYS A 158 -11.98 -18.02 -19.92
C CYS A 158 -12.46 -17.11 -21.06
N ARG A 159 -11.97 -17.31 -22.29
CA ARG A 159 -12.33 -16.46 -23.44
C ARG A 159 -13.81 -16.54 -23.84
N LYS A 160 -14.47 -17.67 -23.61
CA LYS A 160 -15.90 -17.86 -23.92
C LYS A 160 -16.80 -17.02 -23.01
N THR A 161 -16.57 -17.11 -21.69
CA THR A 161 -17.29 -16.33 -20.68
C THR A 161 -16.92 -14.84 -20.76
N GLN A 162 -15.66 -14.52 -21.11
CA GLN A 162 -15.26 -13.15 -21.40
C GLN A 162 -16.06 -12.55 -22.57
N ALA A 163 -16.22 -13.26 -23.69
CA ALA A 163 -16.98 -12.74 -24.84
C ALA A 163 -18.46 -12.49 -24.48
N ALA A 164 -19.06 -13.35 -23.65
CA ALA A 164 -20.42 -13.17 -23.17
C ALA A 164 -20.56 -11.91 -22.28
N LEU A 165 -19.59 -11.66 -21.39
CA LEU A 165 -19.56 -10.44 -20.59
C LEU A 165 -19.33 -9.19 -21.45
N ASP A 166 -18.33 -9.22 -22.34
CA ASP A 166 -17.98 -8.11 -23.22
C ASP A 166 -19.17 -7.71 -24.11
N GLY A 167 -19.95 -8.68 -24.61
CA GLY A 167 -21.19 -8.43 -25.36
C GLY A 167 -22.25 -7.73 -24.51
N CYS A 168 -22.54 -8.24 -23.30
CA CYS A 168 -23.54 -7.63 -22.42
C CYS A 168 -23.16 -6.19 -22.01
N MET A 169 -21.88 -5.95 -21.70
CA MET A 169 -21.39 -4.62 -21.31
C MET A 169 -21.51 -3.60 -22.45
N LEU A 170 -21.29 -4.04 -23.69
CA LEU A 170 -21.46 -3.21 -24.88
C LEU A 170 -22.95 -2.89 -25.10
N ASP A 171 -23.82 -3.90 -25.05
CA ASP A 171 -25.24 -3.76 -25.38
C ASP A 171 -26.01 -2.94 -24.34
N GLN A 172 -25.72 -3.13 -23.04
CA GLN A 172 -26.50 -2.51 -21.96
C GLN A 172 -25.89 -1.24 -21.39
N LEU A 173 -24.56 -1.17 -21.29
CA LEU A 173 -23.86 -0.04 -20.65
C LEU A 173 -23.09 0.83 -21.67
N GLY A 174 -22.96 0.39 -22.93
CA GLY A 174 -22.16 1.08 -23.94
C GLY A 174 -20.66 1.11 -23.62
N ILE A 175 -20.19 0.23 -22.72
CA ILE A 175 -18.79 0.19 -22.30
C ILE A 175 -18.08 -0.87 -23.13
N GLU A 176 -17.40 -0.43 -24.17
CA GLU A 176 -16.55 -1.32 -24.97
C GLU A 176 -15.24 -1.62 -24.24
N ARG A 177 -14.78 -2.88 -24.33
CA ARG A 177 -13.46 -3.28 -23.83
C ARG A 177 -12.33 -2.52 -24.57
N PRO A 178 -11.40 -1.87 -23.85
CA PRO A 178 -10.31 -1.16 -24.50
C PRO A 178 -9.35 -2.09 -25.24
N HIS A 179 -8.69 -1.57 -26.28
CA HIS A 179 -7.69 -2.30 -27.05
C HIS A 179 -6.44 -2.63 -26.21
N LEU A 180 -5.65 -3.60 -26.68
CA LEU A 180 -4.37 -3.94 -26.06
C LEU A 180 -3.42 -2.73 -26.09
N GLY A 181 -2.91 -2.31 -24.94
CA GLY A 181 -2.01 -1.15 -24.80
C GLY A 181 -2.68 0.13 -24.31
N TYR A 182 -4.02 0.20 -24.25
CA TYR A 182 -4.75 1.38 -23.74
C TYR A 182 -4.24 1.88 -22.38
N PHE A 183 -4.04 0.97 -21.43
CA PHE A 183 -3.56 1.30 -20.08
C PHE A 183 -2.06 1.57 -20.00
N SER A 184 -1.29 1.14 -20.99
CA SER A 184 0.16 1.29 -21.01
C SER A 184 0.60 2.60 -21.67
N MET A 185 -0.32 3.27 -22.39
CA MET A 185 -0.03 4.56 -23.02
C MET A 185 0.05 5.66 -21.96
N PRO A 186 1.13 6.48 -21.96
CA PRO A 186 1.19 7.66 -21.12
C PRO A 186 0.13 8.66 -21.58
N ARG A 187 -0.62 9.21 -20.63
CA ARG A 187 -1.71 10.15 -20.91
C ARG A 187 -1.50 11.40 -20.08
N ILE A 188 -1.79 12.55 -20.69
CA ILE A 188 -1.75 13.85 -20.01
C ILE A 188 -3.09 13.99 -19.27
N HIS A 189 -3.03 14.21 -17.96
CA HIS A 189 -4.19 14.48 -17.13
C HIS A 189 -4.12 15.93 -16.65
N HIS A 190 -5.21 16.67 -16.82
CA HIS A 190 -5.29 18.07 -16.42
C HIS A 190 -5.88 18.17 -15.02
N THR A 191 -5.16 18.82 -14.12
CA THR A 191 -5.52 18.92 -12.70
C THR A 191 -5.65 20.38 -12.29
N GLU A 192 -6.61 20.69 -11.42
CA GLU A 192 -6.79 22.04 -10.88
C GLU A 192 -5.81 22.34 -9.73
N ARG A 193 -5.34 21.30 -9.03
CA ARG A 193 -4.42 21.45 -7.89
C ARG A 193 -3.05 21.98 -8.33
N PRO A 194 -2.41 22.86 -7.53
CA PRO A 194 -1.07 23.33 -7.82
C PRO A 194 -0.08 22.18 -7.68
N ARG A 195 0.99 22.21 -8.49
CA ARG A 195 2.09 21.26 -8.36
C ARG A 195 2.88 21.55 -7.08
N PRO A 196 3.24 20.53 -6.28
CA PRO A 196 4.12 20.73 -5.13
C PRO A 196 5.47 21.29 -5.55
N GLU A 197 5.97 22.26 -4.79
CA GLU A 197 7.33 22.77 -4.96
C GLU A 197 8.33 21.66 -4.67
N LYS A 198 9.24 21.42 -5.59
CA LYS A 198 10.27 20.40 -5.38
C LYS A 198 11.28 20.97 -4.39
N GLY A 199 11.52 20.26 -3.28
CA GLY A 199 12.51 20.65 -2.26
C GLY A 199 13.98 20.56 -2.68
N TYR A 200 14.29 20.58 -3.98
CA TYR A 200 15.67 20.64 -4.43
C TYR A 200 16.21 22.05 -4.18
N ARG A 201 17.40 22.14 -3.60
CA ARG A 201 18.17 23.38 -3.58
C ARG A 201 18.77 23.53 -4.97
N ASP A 202 18.27 24.47 -5.76
CA ASP A 202 18.81 24.76 -7.09
C ASP A 202 20.26 25.28 -7.00
N ASP A 203 20.62 25.83 -5.85
CA ASP A 203 21.90 26.43 -5.53
C ASP A 203 22.70 25.58 -4.53
N TYR A 204 23.38 24.56 -5.03
CA TYR A 204 24.55 24.07 -4.30
C TYR A 204 25.66 25.12 -4.42
N PRO A 205 26.35 25.46 -3.32
CA PRO A 205 27.51 26.34 -3.42
C PRO A 205 28.48 25.69 -4.40
N GLN A 206 28.82 26.43 -5.46
CA GLN A 206 29.82 25.98 -6.40
C GLN A 206 31.10 25.70 -5.61
N THR A 207 31.69 24.53 -5.79
CA THR A 207 33.05 24.31 -5.28
C THR A 207 33.93 25.43 -5.82
N PRO A 208 34.79 26.04 -4.99
CA PRO A 208 35.68 27.08 -5.45
C PRO A 208 36.38 26.63 -6.72
N LYS A 209 36.29 27.43 -7.79
CA LYS A 209 37.09 27.17 -8.98
C LYS A 209 38.53 27.33 -8.57
N LEU A 210 39.37 26.39 -8.98
CA LEU A 210 40.81 26.54 -8.87
C LEU A 210 41.21 27.83 -9.60
N GLU A 211 41.99 28.69 -8.95
CA GLU A 211 42.47 29.94 -9.53
C GLU A 211 43.28 29.66 -10.82
N ASP A 212 43.17 30.54 -11.82
CA ASP A 212 43.80 30.33 -13.13
C ASP A 212 45.33 30.28 -13.05
N ASP A 213 45.90 31.01 -12.09
CA ASP A 213 47.34 31.08 -11.80
C ASP A 213 47.86 29.89 -10.98
N PHE A 214 46.99 28.95 -10.58
CA PHE A 214 47.42 27.78 -9.83
C PHE A 214 48.37 26.92 -10.70
N PRO A 215 49.57 26.57 -10.22
CA PRO A 215 50.56 25.84 -11.02
C PRO A 215 50.06 24.44 -11.35
N ARG A 216 49.66 24.24 -12.62
CA ARG A 216 49.27 22.94 -13.17
C ARG A 216 50.53 22.15 -13.54
N GLN A 217 50.97 21.29 -12.63
CA GLN A 217 52.07 20.37 -12.93
C GLN A 217 51.67 19.42 -14.09
N PRO A 218 52.61 19.01 -14.95
CA PRO A 218 52.33 18.03 -15.99
C PRO A 218 51.86 16.72 -15.35
N ALA A 219 51.01 15.97 -16.05
CA ALA A 219 50.55 14.67 -15.58
C ALA A 219 51.74 13.74 -15.34
N LYS A 220 51.86 13.18 -14.13
CA LYS A 220 53.00 12.35 -13.68
C LYS A 220 53.37 11.20 -14.63
N TYR A 221 52.40 10.67 -15.38
CA TYR A 221 52.57 9.57 -16.32
C TYR A 221 51.88 9.84 -17.67
N PHE A 222 51.96 11.09 -18.15
CA PHE A 222 51.32 11.54 -19.39
C PHE A 222 49.85 11.10 -19.49
N THR A 223 49.50 10.31 -20.49
CA THR A 223 48.13 9.88 -20.78
C THR A 223 47.67 8.70 -19.94
N ARG A 224 48.59 7.99 -19.25
CA ARG A 224 48.31 6.77 -18.47
C ARG A 224 47.44 5.75 -19.25
N SER A 225 47.57 5.75 -20.57
CA SER A 225 46.92 4.85 -21.50
C SER A 225 47.77 3.60 -21.63
N ALA A 226 47.15 2.41 -21.66
CA ALA A 226 47.85 1.13 -21.65
C ALA A 226 48.91 0.92 -22.75
N TRP A 227 48.92 1.77 -23.79
CA TRP A 227 49.72 1.61 -25.01
C TRP A 227 50.76 2.71 -25.26
N ASN A 228 50.73 3.81 -24.48
CA ASN A 228 51.74 4.87 -24.59
C ASN A 228 52.54 4.91 -23.29
N SER A 229 53.66 4.18 -23.31
CA SER A 229 54.75 4.27 -22.32
C SER A 229 55.60 5.51 -22.58
#